data_AF-A0A4U6TMY4-F1
#
_entry.id   AF-A0A4U6TMY4-F1
#
_cell.length_a   1.000
_cell.length_b   1.000
_cell.length_c   1.000
_cell.angle_alpha   90.00
_cell.angle_beta   90.00
_cell.angle_gamma   90.00
#
_symmetry.space_group_name_H-M   'P 1'
#
loop_
_entity.id
_entity.type
_entity.pdbx_description
1 polymer ?
#
loop_
_entity_poly.entity_id
_entity_poly.type
_entity_poly.pdbx_seq_one_letter_code
_entity_poly.pdbx_strand_id
1 'polypeptide(L)'
;MVLEEAPPIVLIAIGLDNGFIYCIKGDIARERVTRFKLQVEADGSTSLPITGLGFRVEGQAHQLFAVTPSSVSLFSLHVQPPRRQTLDQIGCQTNAVAMSDRMDLIIGRPEAVYFYEVDGRDPCWAFDGEKKFVGWF
;
A
#
# COMPACT_ATOMS: atom_id res chain seq x y z
N MET A 1 21.61 19.45 -23.87
CA MET A 1 21.27 18.94 -22.54
C MET A 1 20.85 17.50 -22.72
N VAL A 2 21.73 16.54 -22.40
CA VAL A 2 21.38 15.11 -22.49
C VAL A 2 20.47 14.83 -21.30
N LEU A 3 19.21 14.50 -21.56
CA LEU A 3 18.30 14.04 -20.52
C LEU A 3 18.77 12.63 -20.15
N GLU A 4 19.53 12.51 -19.06
CA GLU A 4 19.85 11.19 -18.52
C GLU A 4 18.54 10.59 -18.02
N GLU A 5 18.07 9.58 -18.75
CA GLU A 5 16.85 8.87 -18.41
C GLU A 5 17.06 8.17 -17.05
N ALA A 6 16.17 8.43 -16.10
CA ALA A 6 16.27 7.82 -14.78
C ALA A 6 16.25 6.29 -14.95
N PRO A 7 17.17 5.55 -14.31
CA PRO A 7 17.27 4.11 -14.51
C PRO A 7 15.96 3.41 -14.11
N PRO A 8 15.57 2.36 -14.84
CA PRO A 8 14.31 1.66 -14.60
C PRO A 8 14.34 0.97 -13.23
N ILE A 9 13.48 1.43 -12.32
CA ILE A 9 13.27 0.82 -11.00
C ILE A 9 12.16 -0.21 -11.07
N VAL A 10 12.40 -1.38 -10.48
CA VAL A 10 11.39 -2.41 -10.24
C VAL A 10 10.94 -2.31 -8.79
N LEU A 11 9.61 -2.32 -8.60
CA LEU A 11 8.95 -2.45 -7.31
C LEU A 11 7.92 -3.57 -7.42
N ILE A 12 8.09 -4.61 -6.60
CA ILE A 12 7.14 -5.72 -6.49
C ILE A 12 6.81 -5.89 -5.01
N ALA A 13 5.53 -6.00 -4.70
CA ALA A 13 5.03 -6.33 -3.38
C ALA A 13 4.06 -7.49 -3.49
N ILE A 14 4.27 -8.53 -2.68
CA ILE A 14 3.45 -9.73 -2.63
C ILE A 14 2.87 -9.81 -1.23
N GLY A 15 1.56 -9.62 -1.12
CA GLY A 15 0.82 -9.76 0.13
C GLY A 15 0.58 -11.23 0.44
N LEU A 16 0.81 -11.63 1.68
CA LEU A 16 0.65 -13.01 2.15
C LEU A 16 -0.56 -13.13 3.09
N ASP A 17 -1.05 -14.36 3.26
CA ASP A 17 -2.16 -14.69 4.15
C ASP A 17 -1.83 -14.54 5.65
N ASN A 18 -0.54 -14.42 5.97
CA ASN A 18 0.01 -14.30 7.31
C ASN A 18 0.45 -12.87 7.66
N GLY A 19 -0.11 -11.84 7.03
CA GLY A 19 0.11 -10.42 7.35
C GLY A 19 1.49 -9.87 7.03
N PHE A 20 2.31 -10.66 6.34
CA PHE A 20 3.58 -10.22 5.80
C PHE A 20 3.46 -9.81 4.34
N ILE A 21 4.41 -8.97 3.91
CA ILE A 21 4.57 -8.56 2.53
C ILE A 21 6.01 -8.89 2.12
N TYR A 22 6.16 -9.64 1.02
CA TYR A 22 7.46 -9.86 0.41
C TYR A 22 7.72 -8.81 -0.66
N CYS A 23 8.81 -8.06 -0.54
CA CYS A 23 9.14 -6.96 -1.43
C CYS A 23 10.40 -7.24 -2.24
N ILE A 24 10.38 -6.81 -3.50
CA ILE A 24 11.54 -6.73 -4.39
C ILE A 24 11.64 -5.29 -4.87
N LYS A 25 12.78 -4.63 -4.62
CA LYS A 25 13.03 -3.23 -5.00
C LYS A 25 14.40 -3.11 -5.63
N GLY A 26 14.52 -2.37 -6.73
CA GLY A 26 15.83 -1.93 -7.19
C GLY A 26 15.95 -1.67 -8.68
N ASP A 27 17.16 -1.31 -9.08
CA ASP A 27 17.53 -1.06 -10.47
C ASP A 27 17.86 -2.40 -11.13
N ILE A 28 17.01 -2.82 -12.07
CA ILE A 28 17.18 -4.08 -12.78
C ILE A 28 18.31 -4.02 -13.81
N ALA A 29 18.55 -2.85 -14.41
CA ALA A 29 19.58 -2.68 -15.43
C ALA A 29 20.99 -2.72 -14.83
N ARG A 30 21.14 -2.30 -13.56
CA ARG A 30 22.40 -2.34 -12.81
C ARG A 30 22.53 -3.53 -11.86
N GLU A 31 21.58 -4.47 -11.89
CA GLU A 31 21.53 -5.65 -11.01
C GLU A 31 21.54 -5.31 -9.50
N ARG A 32 21.03 -4.12 -9.13
CA ARG A 32 21.00 -3.64 -7.74
C ARG A 32 19.62 -3.85 -7.13
N VAL A 33 19.25 -5.13 -6.97
CA VAL A 33 17.93 -5.54 -6.46
C VAL A 33 18.03 -6.04 -5.03
N THR A 34 17.21 -5.49 -4.14
CA THR A 34 17.04 -5.94 -2.76
C THR A 34 15.73 -6.70 -2.58
N ARG A 35 15.76 -7.69 -1.69
CA ARG A 35 14.59 -8.47 -1.29
C ARG A 35 14.44 -8.40 0.22
N PHE A 36 13.27 -8.03 0.71
CA PHE A 36 13.02 -7.85 2.14
C PHE A 36 11.56 -8.12 2.48
N LYS A 37 11.28 -8.31 3.77
CA LYS A 37 9.96 -8.61 4.29
C LYS A 37 9.45 -7.42 5.10
N LEU A 38 8.18 -7.08 4.95
CA LEU A 38 7.46 -6.11 5.79
C LEU A 38 6.39 -6.86 6.58
N GLN A 39 6.01 -6.33 7.74
CA GLN A 39 5.00 -6.90 8.62
C GLN A 39 3.99 -5.82 9.02
N VAL A 40 2.71 -6.06 8.73
CA VAL A 40 1.66 -5.05 8.98
C VAL A 40 1.35 -4.91 10.46
N GLU A 41 1.22 -6.01 11.20
CA GLU A 41 0.99 -5.96 12.64
C GLU A 41 2.24 -6.38 13.44
N ALA A 42 2.52 -5.71 14.55
CA ALA A 42 3.70 -6.03 15.36
C ALA A 42 3.49 -7.28 16.22
N ASP A 43 4.58 -7.87 16.69
CA ASP A 43 4.56 -9.12 17.46
C ASP A 43 3.60 -9.06 18.66
N GLY A 44 2.70 -10.05 18.75
CA GLY A 44 1.71 -10.19 19.82
C GLY A 44 0.25 -10.07 19.37
N SER A 45 -0.02 -9.56 18.17
CA SER A 45 -1.37 -9.54 17.58
C SER A 45 -1.60 -10.71 16.61
N THR A 46 -2.88 -10.96 16.30
CA THR A 46 -3.25 -12.01 15.35
C THR A 46 -2.91 -11.54 13.95
N SER A 47 -1.98 -12.21 13.28
CA SER A 47 -1.62 -11.83 11.92
C SER A 47 -2.78 -12.12 10.96
N LEU A 48 -3.21 -11.10 10.22
CA LEU A 48 -4.31 -11.18 9.27
C LEU A 48 -3.81 -11.09 7.82
N PRO A 49 -4.52 -11.69 6.85
CA PRO A 49 -4.11 -11.67 5.46
C PRO A 49 -4.03 -10.25 4.91
N ILE A 50 -3.09 -10.02 3.99
CA ILE A 50 -3.07 -8.80 3.19
C ILE A 50 -4.23 -8.85 2.20
N THR A 51 -5.15 -7.89 2.30
CA THR A 51 -6.35 -7.79 1.45
C THR A 51 -6.23 -6.74 0.35
N GLY A 52 -5.25 -5.84 0.44
CA GLY A 52 -4.96 -4.85 -0.58
C GLY A 52 -3.56 -4.26 -0.47
N LEU A 53 -3.00 -3.87 -1.62
CA LEU A 53 -1.69 -3.24 -1.75
C LEU A 53 -1.77 -2.13 -2.79
N GLY A 54 -1.04 -1.04 -2.59
CA GLY A 54 -1.01 0.08 -3.52
C GLY A 54 0.29 0.86 -3.42
N PHE A 55 0.99 1.04 -4.53
CA PHE A 55 2.20 1.85 -4.56
C PHE A 55 1.86 3.33 -4.77
N ARG A 56 2.52 4.19 -3.99
CA ARG A 56 2.67 5.61 -4.30
C ARG A 56 4.12 5.87 -4.63
N VAL A 57 4.38 6.37 -5.84
CA VAL A 57 5.72 6.61 -6.38
C VAL A 57 5.80 8.04 -6.89
N GLU A 58 6.41 8.91 -6.11
CA GLU A 58 6.58 10.33 -6.44
C GLU A 58 8.07 10.70 -6.35
N GLY A 59 8.74 10.73 -7.50
CA GLY A 59 10.19 10.92 -7.57
C GLY A 59 10.96 9.83 -6.79
N GLN A 60 11.66 10.22 -5.74
CA GLN A 60 12.41 9.31 -4.85
C GLN A 60 11.56 8.76 -3.68
N ALA A 61 10.37 9.30 -3.47
CA ALA A 61 9.45 8.83 -2.44
C ALA A 61 8.74 7.57 -2.93
N HIS A 62 9.28 6.42 -2.53
CA HIS A 62 8.66 5.12 -2.75
C HIS A 62 7.91 4.70 -1.48
N GLN A 63 6.59 4.61 -1.56
CA GLN A 63 5.73 4.20 -0.47
C GLN A 63 4.79 3.08 -0.90
N LEU A 64 4.39 2.25 0.07
CA LEU A 64 3.49 1.14 -0.13
C LEU A 64 2.37 1.20 0.91
N PHE A 65 1.15 1.42 0.45
CA PHE A 65 -0.04 1.16 1.23
C PHE A 65 -0.26 -0.35 1.34
N ALA A 66 -0.66 -0.80 2.53
CA ALA A 66 -1.01 -2.16 2.83
C ALA A 66 -2.28 -2.19 3.67
N VAL A 67 -3.20 -3.07 3.29
CA VAL A 67 -4.51 -3.22 3.92
C VAL A 67 -4.65 -4.65 4.42
N THR A 68 -5.10 -4.79 5.66
CA THR A 68 -5.62 -6.04 6.24
C THR A 68 -7.11 -5.84 6.52
N PRO A 69 -7.86 -6.84 7.01
CA PRO A 69 -9.22 -6.63 7.51
C PRO A 69 -9.29 -5.66 8.72
N SER A 70 -8.19 -5.50 9.46
CA SER A 70 -8.11 -4.73 10.71
C SER A 70 -7.41 -3.38 10.58
N SER A 71 -6.70 -3.11 9.48
CA SER A 71 -5.85 -1.92 9.45
C SER A 71 -5.51 -1.43 8.05
N VAL A 72 -5.12 -0.16 7.99
CA VAL A 72 -4.48 0.47 6.85
C VAL A 72 -3.12 0.97 7.30
N SER A 73 -2.06 0.53 6.63
CA SER A 73 -0.68 0.90 6.94
C SER A 73 0.04 1.46 5.72
N LEU A 74 0.95 2.39 5.95
CA LEU A 74 1.84 2.97 4.97
C LEU A 74 3.29 2.61 5.32
N PHE A 75 4.00 2.04 4.35
CA PHE A 75 5.43 1.76 4.46
C PHE A 75 6.23 2.75 3.61
N SER A 76 7.17 3.44 4.25
CA SER A 76 8.18 4.25 3.56
C SER A 76 9.37 3.38 3.18
N LEU A 77 9.56 3.13 1.88
CA LEU A 77 10.58 2.21 1.35
C LEU A 77 11.90 2.92 0.97
N HIS A 78 11.95 4.24 1.05
CA HIS A 78 13.13 5.05 0.76
C HIS A 78 14.10 5.15 1.95
N VAL A 79 13.67 4.70 3.14
CA VAL A 79 14.50 4.59 4.35
C VAL A 79 14.82 3.13 4.67
N GLN A 80 15.95 2.88 5.34
CA GLN A 80 16.38 1.56 5.77
C GLN A 80 16.63 1.54 7.29
N PRO A 81 15.94 0.68 8.08
CA PRO A 81 14.86 -0.20 7.64
C PRO A 81 13.61 0.58 7.19
N PRO A 82 12.73 -0.01 6.36
CA PRO A 82 11.48 0.61 5.98
C PRO A 82 10.65 1.02 7.20
N ARG A 83 10.12 2.25 7.19
CA ARG A 83 9.32 2.78 8.30
C ARG A 83 7.84 2.50 8.06
N ARG A 84 7.15 1.93 9.06
CA ARG A 84 5.70 1.72 9.07
C ARG A 84 4.98 2.87 9.78
N GLN A 85 3.84 3.27 9.25
CA GLN A 85 2.85 4.14 9.89
C GLN A 85 1.47 3.50 9.73
N THR A 86 0.69 3.42 10.81
CA THR A 86 -0.72 2.99 10.74
C THR A 86 -1.58 4.22 10.46
N LEU A 87 -2.33 4.20 9.37
CA LEU A 87 -3.23 5.28 8.95
C LEU A 87 -4.65 5.08 9.52
N ASP A 88 -5.06 3.82 9.69
CA ASP A 88 -6.38 3.47 10.24
C ASP A 88 -6.31 2.11 10.96
N GLN A 89 -7.12 1.95 12.01
CA GLN A 89 -7.32 0.70 12.76
C GLN A 89 -8.58 -0.04 12.33
N ILE A 90 -9.08 0.31 11.15
CA ILE A 90 -10.16 -0.38 10.46
C ILE A 90 -9.65 -0.67 9.06
N GLY A 91 -9.85 -1.89 8.58
CA GLY A 91 -9.37 -2.34 7.29
C GLY A 91 -10.49 -2.52 6.28
N CYS A 92 -10.30 -3.48 5.36
CA CYS A 92 -11.37 -3.98 4.51
C CYS A 92 -11.11 -5.41 4.04
N GLN A 93 -12.15 -6.02 3.46
CA GLN A 93 -12.06 -7.32 2.80
C GLN A 93 -11.34 -7.20 1.44
N THR A 94 -11.05 -8.34 0.81
CA THR A 94 -10.51 -8.37 -0.56
C THR A 94 -11.48 -7.73 -1.56
N ASN A 95 -10.96 -7.31 -2.72
CA ASN A 95 -11.70 -6.61 -3.78
C ASN A 95 -12.24 -5.22 -3.43
N ALA A 96 -12.00 -4.72 -2.21
CA ALA A 96 -12.48 -3.42 -1.76
C ALA A 96 -11.39 -2.34 -1.73
N VAL A 97 -10.31 -2.51 -2.50
CA VAL A 97 -9.16 -1.59 -2.57
C VAL A 97 -8.86 -1.21 -4.01
N ALA A 98 -8.61 0.08 -4.26
CA ALA A 98 -8.11 0.60 -5.52
C ALA A 98 -7.09 1.74 -5.27
N MET A 99 -6.43 2.20 -6.34
CA MET A 99 -5.59 3.40 -6.32
C MET A 99 -6.17 4.44 -7.27
N SER A 100 -6.21 5.70 -6.87
CA SER A 100 -6.57 6.82 -7.77
C SER A 100 -5.44 7.15 -8.75
N ASP A 101 -5.76 7.98 -9.75
CA ASP A 101 -4.78 8.61 -10.64
C ASP A 101 -3.78 9.52 -9.91
N ARG A 102 -4.16 10.01 -8.73
CA ARG A 102 -3.32 10.78 -7.80
C ARG A 102 -2.52 9.92 -6.83
N MET A 103 -2.58 8.60 -6.98
CA MET A 103 -1.92 7.63 -6.10
C MET A 103 -2.41 7.66 -4.66
N ASP A 104 -3.69 7.97 -4.47
CA ASP A 104 -4.38 7.84 -3.20
C ASP A 104 -4.96 6.44 -3.09
N LEU A 105 -4.89 5.85 -1.90
CA LEU A 105 -5.50 4.55 -1.65
C LEU A 105 -6.99 4.74 -1.42
N ILE A 106 -7.80 3.98 -2.15
CA ILE A 106 -9.25 3.99 -2.03
C ILE A 106 -9.68 2.70 -1.34
N ILE A 107 -10.50 2.81 -0.30
CA ILE A 107 -11.05 1.66 0.43
C ILE A 107 -12.58 1.75 0.50
N GLY A 108 -13.24 0.69 0.04
CA GLY A 108 -14.67 0.50 0.23
C GLY A 108 -14.98 -0.23 1.53
N ARG A 109 -15.90 0.34 2.32
CA ARG A 109 -16.52 -0.31 3.48
C ARG A 109 -18.04 -0.25 3.36
N PRO A 110 -18.81 -1.06 4.12
CA PRO A 110 -20.27 -1.02 4.05
C PRO A 110 -20.85 0.38 4.15
N GLU A 111 -20.29 1.23 5.00
CA GLU A 111 -20.78 2.57 5.32
C GLU A 111 -20.29 3.69 4.39
N ALA A 112 -19.17 3.50 3.67
CA ALA A 112 -18.57 4.56 2.86
C ALA A 112 -17.47 4.07 1.90
N VAL A 113 -17.02 4.98 1.03
CA VAL A 113 -15.73 4.87 0.32
C VAL A 113 -14.77 5.92 0.90
N TYR A 114 -13.62 5.47 1.38
CA TYR A 114 -12.57 6.26 2.00
C TYR A 114 -11.40 6.47 1.05
N PHE A 115 -10.75 7.63 1.16
CA PHE A 115 -9.50 7.95 0.48
C PHE A 115 -8.41 8.10 1.54
N TYR A 116 -7.19 7.67 1.21
CA TYR A 116 -6.03 7.78 2.08
C TYR A 116 -4.84 8.33 1.29
N GLU A 117 -4.26 9.38 1.85
CA GLU A 117 -2.99 9.96 1.45
C GLU A 117 -1.89 9.58 2.46
N VAL A 118 -0.69 10.14 2.28
CA VAL A 118 0.45 9.89 3.16
C VAL A 118 0.23 10.40 4.58
N ASP A 119 -0.57 11.46 4.72
CA ASP A 119 -0.84 12.13 5.98
C ASP A 119 -2.02 11.51 6.75
N GLY A 120 -2.81 10.66 6.11
CA GLY A 120 -3.92 9.97 6.75
C GLY A 120 -5.15 9.81 5.86
N ARG A 121 -6.31 9.78 6.52
CA ARG A 121 -7.62 9.56 5.89
C ARG A 121 -8.26 10.89 5.48
N ASP A 122 -8.68 10.96 4.24
CA ASP A 122 -9.38 12.09 3.63
C ASP A 122 -10.91 12.01 3.80
N PRO A 123 -11.66 13.04 3.35
CA PRO A 123 -13.12 12.97 3.28
C PRO A 123 -13.61 11.72 2.55
N CYS A 124 -14.68 11.13 3.09
CA CYS A 124 -15.28 9.91 2.56
C CYS A 124 -16.59 10.19 1.84
N TRP A 125 -16.96 9.27 0.95
CA TRP A 125 -18.25 9.24 0.28
C TRP A 125 -19.14 8.27 1.04
N ALA A 126 -19.99 8.79 1.92
CA ALA A 126 -20.82 7.99 2.82
C ALA A 126 -22.06 7.45 2.10
N PHE A 127 -22.19 6.13 2.06
CA PHE A 127 -23.40 5.43 1.63
C PHE A 127 -23.35 3.97 2.07
N ASP A 128 -24.50 3.47 2.51
CA ASP A 128 -24.65 2.11 2.97
C ASP A 128 -24.70 1.11 1.80
N GLY A 129 -24.24 -0.11 2.07
CA GLY A 129 -24.27 -1.23 1.13
C GLY A 129 -22.94 -1.94 1.02
N GLU A 130 -23.01 -3.26 0.88
CA GLU A 130 -21.83 -4.11 0.71
C GLU A 130 -21.03 -3.71 -0.54
N LYS A 131 -19.73 -3.45 -0.35
CA LYS A 131 -18.81 -3.10 -1.44
C LYS A 131 -18.25 -4.39 -2.04
N LYS A 132 -18.86 -4.86 -3.13
CA LYS A 132 -18.44 -6.10 -3.83
C LYS A 132 -17.13 -5.95 -4.57
N PHE A 133 -16.90 -4.77 -5.14
CA PHE A 133 -15.70 -4.43 -5.90
C PHE A 133 -15.48 -2.91 -5.85
N VAL A 134 -14.24 -2.48 -5.69
CA VAL A 134 -13.81 -1.08 -5.80
C VAL A 134 -12.78 -0.99 -6.91
N GLY A 135 -13.00 -0.08 -7.85
CA GLY A 135 -12.09 0.20 -8.96
C GLY A 135 -12.11 1.69 -9.30
N TRP A 136 -11.02 2.15 -9.91
CA TRP A 136 -10.84 3.51 -10.40
C TRP A 136 -10.54 3.44 -11.90
N PHE A 137 -11.16 4.30 -12.72
CA PHE A 137 -11.09 4.28 -14.19
C PHE A 137 -11.11 5.68 -14.79
#